data_AF-A0A2G7GH55-F1
#
_entry.id   AF-A0A2G7GH55-F1
#
_cell.length_a   1.000
_cell.length_b   1.000
_cell.length_c   1.000
_cell.angle_alpha   90.00
_cell.angle_beta   90.00
_cell.angle_gamma   90.00
#
_symmetry.space_group_name_H-M   'P 1'
#
loop_
_entity.id
_entity.type
_entity.pdbx_description
1 polymer ?
#
loop_
_entity_poly.entity_id
_entity_poly.type
_entity_poly.pdbx_seq_one_letter_code
_entity_poly.pdbx_strand_id
1 'polypeptide(L)'
;MIPYPIFLKTHSLILKRLGIQIGFRNIQEISVGTEQLQPAFEDCQMATQIIQRYPDQAITLFDATIAAISQRLRVPIWTYDFHFDAINSMVWR
;
A
#
# COMPACT_ATOMS: atom_id res chain seq x y z
N MET A 1 9.58 5.41 5.13
CA MET A 1 8.17 5.79 5.24
C MET A 1 7.32 4.63 4.76
N ILE A 2 6.25 4.28 5.46
CA ILE A 2 5.31 3.21 5.07
C ILE A 2 3.90 3.83 4.97
N PRO A 3 3.21 3.70 3.83
CA PRO A 3 1.80 4.08 3.75
C PRO A 3 0.97 3.32 4.79
N TYR A 4 0.15 4.02 5.56
CA TYR A 4 -0.71 3.42 6.60
C TYR A 4 -1.58 2.25 6.09
N PRO A 5 -2.12 2.28 4.85
CA PRO A 5 -2.84 1.14 4.30
C PRO A 5 -1.96 -0.13 4.17
N ILE A 6 -0.65 0.01 3.89
CA ILE A 6 0.28 -1.12 3.85
C ILE A 6 0.55 -1.68 5.24
N PHE A 7 0.65 -0.82 6.25
CA PHE A 7 0.77 -1.26 7.63
C PHE A 7 -0.43 -2.15 8.03
N LEU A 8 -1.66 -1.70 7.74
CA LEU A 8 -2.87 -2.48 8.02
C LEU A 8 -2.94 -3.79 7.22
N LYS A 9 -2.67 -3.75 5.90
CA LYS A 9 -2.68 -4.93 5.01
C LYS A 9 -1.67 -5.97 5.48
N THR A 10 -0.46 -5.52 5.83
CA THR A 10 0.65 -6.37 6.29
C THR A 10 0.33 -7.03 7.63
N HIS A 11 -0.14 -6.25 8.61
CA HIS A 11 -0.53 -6.80 9.91
C HIS A 11 -1.65 -7.84 9.76
N SER A 12 -2.69 -7.55 8.95
CA SER A 12 -3.78 -8.49 8.70
C SER A 12 -3.28 -9.80 8.08
N LEU A 13 -2.36 -9.72 7.11
CA LEU A 13 -1.79 -10.90 6.46
C LEU A 13 -0.94 -11.72 7.43
N ILE A 14 -0.06 -11.07 8.19
CA ILE A 14 0.79 -11.72 9.19
C ILE A 14 -0.07 -12.40 10.25
N LEU A 15 -1.08 -11.70 10.78
CA LEU A 15 -1.99 -12.26 11.77
C LEU A 15 -2.67 -13.55 11.25
N LYS A 16 -3.17 -13.52 10.01
CA LYS A 16 -3.86 -14.66 9.38
C LYS A 16 -2.94 -15.82 9.03
N ARG A 17 -1.68 -15.56 8.68
CA ARG A 17 -0.75 -16.59 8.16
C ARG A 17 0.23 -17.11 9.20
N LEU A 18 0.66 -16.25 10.12
CA LEU A 18 1.74 -16.51 11.08
C LEU A 18 1.28 -16.44 12.55
N GLY A 19 0.04 -16.02 12.78
CA GLY A 19 -0.59 -16.04 14.10
C GLY A 19 -0.38 -14.78 14.94
N ILE A 20 -1.03 -14.78 16.11
CA ILE A 20 -1.24 -13.59 16.96
C ILE A 20 0.07 -13.00 17.48
N GLN A 21 0.99 -13.83 17.98
CA GLN A 21 2.24 -13.36 18.57
C GLN A 21 3.11 -12.61 17.54
N ILE A 22 3.24 -13.16 16.33
CA ILE A 22 4.00 -12.52 15.24
C ILE A 22 3.28 -11.25 14.77
N GLY A 23 1.94 -11.26 14.73
CA GLY A 23 1.13 -10.07 14.43
C GLY A 23 1.41 -8.91 15.40
N PHE A 24 1.46 -9.16 16.71
CA PHE A 24 1.80 -8.14 17.70
C PHE A 24 3.24 -7.65 17.57
N ARG A 25 4.18 -8.56 17.36
CA ARG A 25 5.59 -8.20 17.16
C ARG A 25 5.75 -7.27 15.94
N ASN A 26 5.06 -7.55 14.84
CA ASN A 26 5.07 -6.69 13.67
C ASN A 26 4.58 -5.26 13.96
N ILE A 27 3.51 -5.09 14.76
CA ILE A 27 3.04 -3.76 15.16
C ILE A 27 4.16 -2.99 15.88
N GLN A 28 4.82 -3.64 16.84
CA GLN A 28 5.88 -3.02 17.64
C GLN A 28 7.08 -2.62 16.77
N GLU A 29 7.56 -3.51 15.91
CA GLU A 29 8.71 -3.25 15.04
C GLU A 29 8.45 -2.09 14.07
N ILE A 30 7.28 -2.06 13.43
CA ILE A 30 6.95 -1.03 12.44
C ILE A 30 6.70 0.34 13.11
N SER A 31 6.05 0.35 14.28
CA SER A 31 5.71 1.59 15.00
C SER A 31 6.95 2.32 15.53
N VAL A 32 8.03 1.58 15.85
CA VAL A 32 9.28 2.17 16.36
C VAL A 32 10.22 2.57 15.22
N GLY A 33 10.25 1.79 14.13
CA GLY A 33 11.27 1.93 13.09
C GLY A 33 10.88 2.78 11.87
N THR A 34 9.60 3.14 11.70
CA THR A 34 9.14 3.77 10.45
C THR A 34 8.10 4.86 10.64
N GLU A 35 8.24 5.94 9.89
CA GLU A 35 7.20 6.96 9.76
C GLU A 35 6.01 6.42 8.95
N GLN A 36 4.82 6.48 9.55
CA GLN A 36 3.58 6.10 8.91
C GLN A 36 2.99 7.29 8.13
N LEU A 37 2.76 7.09 6.83
CA LEU A 37 2.13 8.08 5.99
C LEU A 37 0.63 7.83 5.89
N GLN A 38 -0.17 8.76 6.39
CA GLN A 38 -1.61 8.74 6.19
C GLN A 38 -1.96 9.17 4.76
N PRO A 39 -2.87 8.46 4.08
CA PRO A 39 -3.41 8.94 2.80
C PRO A 39 -4.20 10.22 3.03
N ALA A 40 -4.06 11.18 2.12
CA ALA A 40 -4.94 12.33 2.05
C ALA A 40 -6.29 11.91 1.46
N PHE A 41 -7.31 12.75 1.62
CA PHE A 41 -8.63 12.47 1.06
C PHE A 41 -8.58 12.35 -0.48
N GLU A 42 -7.75 13.18 -1.10
CA GLU A 42 -7.49 13.21 -2.54
C GLU A 42 -6.84 11.90 -3.02
N ASP A 43 -6.00 11.26 -2.20
CA ASP A 43 -5.39 9.97 -2.53
C ASP A 43 -6.46 8.88 -2.64
N CYS A 44 -7.44 8.88 -1.73
CA CYS A 44 -8.55 7.94 -1.75
C CYS A 44 -9.48 8.14 -2.96
N GLN A 45 -9.73 9.40 -3.34
CA GLN A 45 -10.50 9.72 -4.55
C GLN A 45 -9.75 9.27 -5.81
N MET A 46 -8.45 9.57 -5.90
CA MET A 46 -7.62 9.15 -7.02
C MET A 46 -7.51 7.62 -7.10
N ALA A 47 -7.38 6.93 -5.97
CA ALA A 47 -7.38 5.47 -5.92
C ALA A 47 -8.66 4.86 -6.51
N THR A 48 -9.81 5.47 -6.23
CA THR A 48 -11.09 5.05 -6.80
C THR A 48 -11.10 5.21 -8.33
N GLN A 49 -10.57 6.33 -8.84
CA GLN A 49 -10.44 6.57 -10.29
C GLN A 49 -9.47 5.59 -10.95
N ILE A 50 -8.38 5.22 -10.27
CA ILE A 50 -7.41 4.23 -10.77
C ILE A 50 -8.10 2.87 -10.95
N ILE A 51 -8.83 2.39 -9.96
CA ILE A 51 -9.54 1.10 -10.06
C ILE A 51 -10.53 1.13 -11.24
N GLN A 52 -11.30 2.21 -11.36
CA GLN A 52 -12.28 2.37 -12.45
C GLN A 52 -11.63 2.38 -13.85
N ARG A 53 -10.37 2.81 -13.97
CA ARG A 53 -9.63 2.82 -15.24
C ARG A 53 -9.18 1.42 -15.68
N TYR A 54 -9.06 0.49 -14.75
CA TYR A 54 -8.56 -0.86 -15.02
C TYR A 54 -9.57 -1.92 -14.51
N PRO A 55 -10.79 -1.96 -15.07
CA PRO A 55 -11.89 -2.79 -14.55
C PRO A 55 -11.60 -4.30 -14.63
N ASP A 56 -10.74 -4.71 -15.55
CA ASP A 56 -10.37 -6.12 -15.77
C ASP A 56 -9.19 -6.57 -14.88
N GLN A 57 -8.63 -5.67 -14.09
CA GLN A 57 -7.50 -5.95 -13.19
C GLN A 57 -8.00 -6.04 -11.75
N ALA A 58 -7.57 -7.07 -11.01
CA ALA A 58 -7.94 -7.28 -9.61
C ALA A 58 -7.16 -6.35 -8.65
N ILE A 59 -7.14 -5.05 -8.94
CA ILE A 59 -6.41 -4.04 -8.17
C ILE A 59 -7.18 -3.74 -6.88
N THR A 60 -6.51 -3.91 -5.74
CA THR A 60 -7.13 -3.57 -4.46
C THR A 60 -7.10 -2.08 -4.20
N LEU A 61 -8.02 -1.58 -3.36
CA LEU A 61 -7.99 -0.18 -2.92
C LEU A 61 -6.70 0.17 -2.16
N PHE A 62 -6.06 -0.80 -1.49
CA PHE A 62 -4.74 -0.62 -0.90
C PHE A 62 -3.71 -0.26 -1.97
N ASP A 63 -3.65 -1.05 -3.05
CA ASP A 63 -2.65 -0.89 -4.11
C ASP A 63 -2.89 0.40 -4.90
N ALA A 64 -4.16 0.69 -5.23
CA ALA A 64 -4.52 1.95 -5.88
C ALA A 64 -4.22 3.19 -5.01
N THR A 65 -4.39 3.10 -3.68
CA THR A 65 -4.04 4.21 -2.77
C THR A 65 -2.53 4.46 -2.74
N ILE A 66 -1.72 3.40 -2.82
CA ILE A 66 -0.26 3.54 -2.87
C ILE A 66 0.19 4.16 -4.19
N ALA A 67 -0.43 3.76 -5.31
CA ALA A 67 -0.20 4.37 -6.61
C ALA A 67 -0.55 5.88 -6.59
N ALA A 68 -1.69 6.25 -5.99
CA ALA A 68 -2.08 7.66 -5.84
C ALA A 68 -1.09 8.46 -4.99
N ILE A 69 -0.69 7.92 -3.82
CA ILE A 69 0.32 8.53 -2.95
C ILE A 69 1.65 8.71 -3.70
N SER A 70 2.10 7.66 -4.40
CA SER A 70 3.34 7.67 -5.18
C SER A 70 3.30 8.77 -6.25
N GLN A 71 2.20 8.88 -6.98
CA GLN A 71 2.00 9.91 -7.99
C GLN A 71 2.02 11.32 -7.38
N ARG A 72 1.29 11.55 -6.27
CA ARG A 72 1.23 12.84 -5.59
C ARG A 72 2.58 13.29 -5.05
N LEU A 73 3.31 12.37 -4.40
CA LEU A 73 4.59 12.66 -3.78
C LEU A 73 5.78 12.56 -4.75
N ARG A 74 5.56 12.04 -5.96
CA ARG A 74 6.60 11.75 -6.97
C ARG A 74 7.72 10.85 -6.43
N VAL A 75 7.33 9.86 -5.64
CA VAL A 75 8.26 8.87 -5.05
C VAL A 75 7.98 7.49 -5.63
N PRO A 76 9.00 6.70 -5.99
CA PRO A 76 8.79 5.37 -6.53
C PRO A 76 8.34 4.39 -5.44
N ILE A 77 7.51 3.42 -5.83
CA ILE A 77 6.99 2.35 -5.00
C ILE A 77 8.03 1.23 -4.94
N TRP A 78 8.38 0.78 -3.74
CA TRP A 78 9.13 -0.45 -3.55
C TRP A 78 8.15 -1.61 -3.35
N THR A 79 8.13 -2.57 -4.28
CA THR A 79 7.14 -3.65 -4.30
C THR A 79 7.67 -4.86 -5.07
N TYR A 80 7.13 -6.04 -4.77
CA TYR A 80 7.29 -7.26 -5.57
C TYR A 80 6.07 -7.52 -6.48
N ASP A 81 5.03 -6.69 -6.38
CA ASP A 81 3.76 -6.90 -7.07
C ASP A 81 3.76 -6.26 -8.47
N PHE A 82 3.53 -7.08 -9.49
CA PHE A 82 3.47 -6.66 -10.90
C PHE A 82 2.24 -5.80 -11.22
N HIS A 83 1.20 -5.77 -10.37
CA HIS A 83 0.04 -4.92 -10.59
C HIS A 83 0.41 -3.45 -10.74
N PHE A 84 1.49 -2.99 -10.09
CA PHE A 84 1.97 -1.62 -10.20
C PHE A 84 2.59 -1.30 -11.57
N ASP A 85 3.21 -2.28 -12.23
CA ASP A 85 3.66 -2.14 -13.61
C ASP A 85 2.44 -2.05 -14.56
N ALA A 86 1.41 -2.88 -14.34
CA ALA A 86 0.21 -2.90 -15.16
C ALA A 86 -0.56 -1.57 -15.16
N ILE A 87 -0.54 -0.83 -14.04
CA ILE A 87 -1.20 0.48 -13.92
C ILE A 87 -0.27 1.67 -14.20
N ASN A 88 0.93 1.43 -14.75
CA ASN A 88 1.94 2.45 -15.06
C ASN A 88 2.37 3.30 -13.84
N SER A 89 2.52 2.68 -12.66
CA SER A 89 3.05 3.37 -11.48
C SER A 89 4.56 3.52 -11.54
N MET A 90 5.10 4.50 -10.80
CA MET A 90 6.54 4.64 -10.60
C MET A 90 7.00 3.55 -9.61
N VAL A 91 7.81 2.60 -10.07
CA VAL A 91 8.34 1.49 -9.25
C VAL A 91 9.86 1.61 -9.15
N TRP A 92 10.43 1.35 -7.97
CA TRP A 92 11.87 1.32 -7.75
C TRP A 92 12.46 -0.02 -8.21
N ARG A 93 13.55 0.01 -8.98
CA ARG A 93 14.24 -1.17 -9.53
C ARG A 93 15.73 -1.08 -9.29
#